data_AF-A0A3A3GK63-F1
#
_entry.id   AF-A0A3A3GK63-F1
#
_cell.length_a   1.000
_cell.length_b   1.000
_cell.length_c   1.000
_cell.angle_alpha   90.00
_cell.angle_beta   90.00
_cell.angle_gamma   90.00
#
_symmetry.space_group_name_H-M   'P 1'
#
loop_
_entity.id
_entity.type
_entity.pdbx_description
1 polymer ?
#
loop_
_entity_poly.entity_id
_entity_poly.type
_entity_poly.pdbx_seq_one_letter_code
_entity_poly.pdbx_strand_id
1 'polypeptide(L)' 'MYVQERACEILGYHRHVPAKEKLWEIAQSGMANGRQAAKGALARIRETGETSK' A
#
# COMPACT_ATOMS: atom_id res chain seq x y z
N MET A 1 9.80 0.92 -10.75
CA MET A 1 9.08 0.15 -11.78
C MET A 1 7.63 0.64 -11.82
N TYR A 2 7.15 1.13 -12.96
CA TYR A 2 5.80 1.73 -13.07
C TYR A 2 4.67 0.77 -12.67
N VAL A 3 4.79 -0.52 -13.00
CA VAL A 3 3.78 -1.54 -12.67
C VAL A 3 3.61 -1.72 -11.16
N GLN A 4 4.72 -1.83 -10.41
CA GLN A 4 4.67 -2.01 -8.95
C GLN A 4 4.06 -0.80 -8.24
N GLU A 5 4.42 0.40 -8.68
CA GLU A 5 3.87 1.65 -8.19
C GLU A 5 2.35 1.74 -8.42
N ARG A 6 1.90 1.50 -9.66
CA ARG A 6 0.46 1.48 -10.00
C ARG A 6 -0.30 0.40 -9.24
N ALA A 7 0.29 -0.77 -9.03
CA ALA A 7 -0.32 -1.82 -8.23
C ALA A 7 -0.55 -1.36 -6.78
N CYS A 8 0.44 -0.71 -6.16
CA CYS A 8 0.30 -0.16 -4.82
C CYS A 8 -0.80 0.90 -4.75
N GLU A 9 -0.86 1.80 -5.74
CA GLU A 9 -1.88 2.85 -5.80
C GLU A 9 -3.30 2.29 -5.90
N ILE A 10 -3.53 1.28 -6.74
CA ILE A 10 -4.84 0.63 -6.91
C ILE A 10 -5.25 -0.06 -5.61
N LEU A 11 -4.35 -0.85 -5.01
CA LEU A 11 -4.61 -1.55 -3.75
C LEU A 11 -4.91 -0.57 -2.61
N GLY A 12 -4.19 0.54 -2.55
CA GLY A 12 -4.42 1.61 -1.58
C GLY A 12 -5.73 2.36 -1.81
N TYR A 13 -6.10 2.62 -3.06
CA TYR A 13 -7.37 3.27 -3.42
C TYR A 13 -8.57 2.42 -3.00
N HIS A 14 -8.54 1.12 -3.28
CA HIS A 14 -9.58 0.17 -2.85
C HIS A 14 -9.47 -0.23 -1.38
N ARG A 15 -8.46 0.28 -0.66
CA ARG A 15 -8.17 -0.05 0.74
C ARG A 15 -8.15 -1.57 0.98
N HIS A 16 -7.51 -2.30 0.06
CA HIS A 16 -7.55 -3.76 0.02
C HIS A 16 -6.71 -4.36 1.15
N VAL A 17 -7.35 -4.62 2.30
CA VAL A 17 -6.73 -5.15 3.53
C VAL A 17 -5.88 -6.42 3.30
N PRO A 18 -6.30 -7.41 2.47
CA PRO A 18 -5.49 -8.61 2.25
C PRO A 18 -4.10 -8.35 1.67
N ALA A 19 -3.88 -7.23 0.98
CA ALA A 19 -2.56 -6.88 0.43
C ALA A 19 -1.60 -6.24 1.44
N LYS A 20 -2.02 -6.03 2.70
CA LYS A 20 -1.24 -5.29 3.70
C LYS A 20 0.16 -5.88 3.93
N GLU A 21 0.28 -7.19 4.04
CA GLU A 21 1.56 -7.86 4.23
C GLU A 21 2.50 -7.64 3.04
N LYS A 22 1.98 -7.80 1.82
CA LYS A 22 2.77 -7.59 0.61
C LYS A 22 3.19 -6.14 0.41
N LEU A 23 2.32 -5.19 0.74
CA LEU A 23 2.65 -3.77 0.73
C LEU A 23 3.73 -3.44 1.77
N TRP A 24 3.74 -4.10 2.93
CA TRP A 24 4.78 -3.92 3.94
C TRP A 24 6.15 -4.41 3.47
N GLU A 25 6.21 -5.59 2.84
CA GLU A 25 7.44 -6.08 2.19
C GLU A 25 7.96 -5.07 1.16
N ILE A 26 7.08 -4.61 0.26
CA ILE A 26 7.44 -3.64 -0.79
C ILE A 26 7.92 -2.33 -0.18
N ALA A 27 7.32 -1.86 0.92
CA ALA A 27 7.72 -0.63 1.60
C ALA A 27 9.13 -0.70 2.20
N GLN A 28 9.64 -1.91 2.49
CA GLN A 28 10.98 -2.13 3.05
C GLN A 28 12.04 -2.41 1.98
N SER A 29 11.76 -3.34 1.08
CA SER A 29 12.76 -3.90 0.16
C SER A 29 12.50 -3.58 -1.32
N GLY A 30 11.35 -3.00 -1.65
CA GLY A 30 10.99 -2.64 -3.02
C GLY A 30 11.87 -1.54 -3.62
N MET A 31 11.68 -1.26 -4.91
CA MET A 31 12.33 -0.13 -5.58
C MET A 31 11.82 1.21 -5.01
N ALA A 32 12.59 2.29 -5.18
CA ALA A 32 12.28 3.59 -4.55
C ALA A 32 10.84 4.08 -4.78
N ASN A 33 10.35 4.02 -6.02
CA ASN A 33 8.97 4.41 -6.35
C ASN A 33 7.92 3.44 -5.77
N GLY A 34 8.18 2.13 -5.83
CA GLY A 34 7.34 1.11 -5.20
C GLY A 34 7.25 1.28 -3.68
N ARG A 35 8.35 1.63 -3.01
CA ARG A 35 8.38 1.89 -1.55
C ARG A 35 7.48 3.06 -1.17
N GLN A 36 7.58 4.18 -1.89
CA GLN A 36 6.76 5.36 -1.60
C GLN A 36 5.27 5.07 -1.84
N ALA A 37 4.94 4.42 -2.97
CA ALA A 37 3.56 4.04 -3.27
C ALA A 37 2.98 3.05 -2.25
N ALA A 38 3.78 2.05 -1.81
CA ALA A 38 3.34 1.08 -0.81
C ALA A 38 3.09 1.71 0.56
N LYS A 39 3.93 2.66 0.99
CA LYS A 39 3.69 3.44 2.23
C LYS A 39 2.38 4.22 2.15
N GLY A 40 2.11 4.87 1.03
CA GLY A 40 0.84 5.58 0.80
C GLY A 40 -0.38 4.65 0.83
N ALA A 41 -0.26 3.47 0.20
CA ALA A 41 -1.31 2.46 0.22
C ALA A 41 -1.62 1.94 1.62
N LEU A 42 -0.57 1.66 2.42
CA LEU A 42 -0.71 1.24 3.82
C LEU A 42 -1.39 2.30 4.69
N ALA A 43 -1.09 3.59 4.48
CA ALA A 43 -1.74 4.69 5.20
C ALA A 43 -3.27 4.71 4.95
N ARG A 44 -3.68 4.60 3.69
CA ARG A 44 -5.11 4.56 3.29
C ARG A 44 -5.84 3.35 3.85
N ILE A 45 -5.19 2.18 3.89
CA ILE A 45 -5.77 0.97 4.49
C ILE A 45 -5.97 1.17 6.00
N ARG A 46 -5.02 1.81 6.69
CA ARG A 46 -5.09 2.06 8.15
C ARG A 46 -6.27 2.94 8.55
N GLU A 47 -6.56 3.99 7.79
CA GLU A 47 -7.68 4.93 8.05
C GLU A 47 -9.03 4.20 8.19
N THR A 48 -9.22 3.07 7.50
CA THR A 48 -10.48 2.30 7.56
C THR A 48 -10.64 1.52 8.87
N GLY A 49 -9.53 1.08 9.48
CA GLY A 49 -9.56 0.38 10.76
C GLY A 49 -9.83 1.31 11.95
N GLU A 50 -9.59 2.62 11.79
CA GLU A 50 -9.81 3.64 12.82
C GLU A 50 -11.24 4.22 12.74
N THR A 51 -11.89 4.21 11.57
CA THR A 51 -13.30 4.63 11.40
C THR A 51 -14.35 3.58 11.76
N SER A 52 -13.94 2.34 12.08
CA SER A 52 -14.84 1.26 12.51
C SER A 52 -14.80 1.00 14.02
N LYS A 53 -14.28 1.94 14.81
CA LYS A 53 -14.38 1.95 16.28
C LYS A 53 -15.29 3.09 16.71
#